data_AF-A0A512NCE1-F1
#
_entry.id   AF-A0A512NCE1-F1
#
_cell.length_a   1.000
_cell.length_b   1.000
_cell.length_c   1.000
_cell.angle_alpha   90.00
_cell.angle_beta   90.00
_cell.angle_gamma   90.00
#
_symmetry.space_group_name_H-M   'P 1'
#
loop_
_entity.id
_entity.type
_entity.pdbx_description
1 polymer ?
#
loop_
_entity_poly.entity_id
_entity_poly.type
_entity_poly.pdbx_seq_one_letter_code
_entity_poly.pdbx_strand_id
1 'polypeptide(L)'
;MQPARPLGELGRAFASSEPLAIIVDAAGRVAEVLLQPTAEALAAWVMKLYASSRPAVVQAKAPVLMLGRVAEPVLCRRLIDYWQRNDKVSDTVGGLQGNVVNGEVKRRHDAQLDDPRLFVELRDCLVRRVVPAPRWSSRRRSCTRSCR
;
A
#
# COMPACT_ATOMS: atom_id res chain seq x y z
N MET A 1 18.07 -12.55 43.18
CA MET A 1 17.77 -11.19 42.69
C MET A 1 18.52 -11.01 41.38
N GLN A 2 17.89 -11.27 40.23
CA GLN A 2 18.53 -11.13 38.92
C GLN A 2 18.53 -9.64 38.52
N PRO A 3 19.63 -9.10 37.95
CA PRO A 3 19.70 -7.70 37.55
C PRO A 3 18.73 -7.41 36.40
N ALA A 4 18.04 -6.27 36.48
CA ALA A 4 17.13 -5.79 35.45
C ALA A 4 17.88 -5.64 34.11
N ARG A 5 17.39 -6.31 33.08
CA ARG A 5 17.98 -6.26 31.73
C ARG A 5 17.79 -4.84 31.17
N PRO A 6 18.83 -4.21 30.60
CA PRO A 6 18.67 -2.88 30.01
C PRO A 6 17.62 -2.91 28.90
N LEU A 7 16.76 -1.89 28.87
CA LEU A 7 15.69 -1.74 27.89
C LEU A 7 16.27 -1.70 26.47
N GLY A 8 15.87 -2.67 25.64
CA GLY A 8 16.11 -2.64 24.20
C GLY A 8 15.39 -1.45 23.55
N GLU A 9 15.70 -1.16 22.28
CA GLU A 9 15.13 -0.01 21.55
C GLU A 9 13.60 0.02 21.57
N LEU A 10 12.95 -1.14 21.39
CA LEU A 10 11.50 -1.25 21.48
C LEU A 10 10.97 -1.00 22.89
N GLY A 11 11.67 -1.47 23.93
CA GLY A 11 11.30 -1.18 25.32
C GLY A 11 11.37 0.32 25.63
N ARG A 12 12.35 1.04 25.07
CA ARG A 12 12.44 2.50 25.19
C ARG A 12 11.33 3.21 24.42
N ALA A 13 11.06 2.79 23.18
CA ALA A 13 10.03 3.40 22.34
C ALA A 13 8.62 3.29 22.93
N PHE A 14 8.33 2.20 23.64
CA PHE A 14 7.03 1.95 24.27
C PHE A 14 7.04 2.13 25.79
N ALA A 15 8.12 2.71 26.35
CA ALA A 15 8.29 3.00 27.77
C ALA A 15 7.93 1.83 28.72
N SER A 16 8.26 0.60 28.34
CA SER A 16 7.93 -0.60 29.11
C SER A 16 9.12 -1.55 29.23
N SER A 17 9.43 -1.93 30.48
CA SER A 17 10.36 -3.02 30.82
C SER A 17 9.67 -4.37 30.95
N GLU A 18 8.33 -4.37 31.03
CA GLU A 18 7.51 -5.56 31.17
C GLU A 18 7.15 -6.16 29.80
N PRO A 19 6.80 -7.46 29.74
CA PRO A 19 6.29 -8.08 28.52
C PRO A 19 5.13 -7.27 27.94
N LEU A 20 5.25 -6.91 26.67
CA LEU A 20 4.23 -6.16 25.94
C LEU A 20 4.02 -6.78 24.56
N ALA A 21 2.79 -6.72 24.05
CA ALA A 21 2.48 -7.07 22.67
C ALA A 21 2.03 -5.82 21.90
N ILE A 22 2.68 -5.56 20.77
CA ILE A 22 2.29 -4.49 19.84
C ILE A 22 1.52 -5.15 18.71
N ILE A 23 0.25 -4.80 18.58
CA ILE A 23 -0.61 -5.32 17.53
C ILE A 23 -0.55 -4.37 16.36
N VAL A 24 -0.16 -4.89 15.18
CA VAL A 24 -0.02 -4.11 13.94
C VAL A 24 -1.04 -4.62 12.93
N ASP A 25 -1.77 -3.72 12.28
CA ASP A 25 -2.76 -4.05 11.26
C ASP A 25 -2.10 -4.40 9.91
N ALA A 26 -2.91 -4.88 8.94
CA ALA A 26 -2.43 -5.21 7.60
C ALA A 26 -1.86 -4.01 6.81
N ALA A 27 -2.14 -2.77 7.25
CA ALA A 27 -1.59 -1.54 6.68
C ALA A 27 -0.30 -1.08 7.38
N GLY A 28 0.21 -1.84 8.35
CA GLY A 28 1.43 -1.50 9.09
C GLY A 28 1.25 -0.46 10.20
N ARG A 29 0.00 -0.15 10.59
CA ARG A 29 -0.30 0.79 11.68
C ARG A 29 -0.42 0.05 13.00
N VAL A 30 -0.02 0.69 14.11
CA VAL A 30 -0.25 0.16 15.46
C VAL A 30 -1.76 0.22 15.74
N ALA A 31 -2.38 -0.94 15.86
CA ALA A 31 -3.80 -1.09 16.17
C ALA A 31 -4.05 -1.10 17.68
N GLU A 32 -3.12 -1.66 18.46
CA GLU A 32 -3.23 -1.75 19.93
C GLU A 32 -1.86 -2.01 20.57
N VAL A 33 -1.68 -1.61 21.82
CA VAL A 33 -0.55 -2.01 22.66
C VAL A 33 -1.07 -2.69 23.92
N LEU A 34 -0.74 -3.96 24.11
CA LEU A 34 -1.15 -4.75 25.28
C LEU A 34 0.00 -4.84 26.27
N LEU A 35 -0.25 -4.39 27.49
CA LEU A 35 0.65 -4.59 28.63
C LEU A 35 0.38 -5.97 29.23
N GLN A 36 1.45 -6.70 29.56
CA GLN A 36 1.39 -8.05 30.14
C GLN A 36 0.37 -8.97 29.43
N PRO A 37 0.54 -9.18 28.11
CA PRO A 37 -0.45 -9.87 27.30
C PRO A 37 -0.61 -11.34 27.74
N THR A 38 -1.86 -11.81 27.80
CA THR A 38 -2.15 -13.25 27.91
C THR A 38 -2.29 -13.87 26.52
N ALA A 39 -2.15 -15.20 26.44
CA ALA A 39 -2.31 -15.93 25.19
C ALA A 39 -3.74 -15.77 24.61
N GLU A 40 -4.74 -15.70 25.47
CA GLU A 40 -6.15 -15.54 25.11
C GLU A 40 -6.41 -14.15 24.53
N ALA A 41 -5.85 -13.11 25.16
CA ALA A 41 -5.96 -11.73 24.67
C ALA A 41 -5.31 -11.59 23.28
N LEU A 42 -4.15 -12.22 23.08
CA LEU A 42 -3.47 -12.21 21.79
C LEU A 42 -4.27 -12.97 20.72
N ALA A 43 -4.80 -14.14 21.05
CA ALA A 43 -5.64 -14.93 20.15
C ALA A 43 -6.91 -14.17 19.72
N ALA A 44 -7.56 -13.47 20.66
CA ALA A 44 -8.72 -12.63 20.36
C ALA A 44 -8.39 -11.51 19.35
N TRP A 45 -7.24 -10.85 19.53
CA TRP A 45 -6.78 -9.81 18.59
C TRP A 45 -6.43 -10.36 17.21
N VAL A 46 -5.77 -11.53 17.14
CA VAL A 46 -5.48 -12.20 15.87
C VAL A 46 -6.78 -12.52 15.13
N MET A 47 -7.78 -13.07 15.83
CA MET A 47 -9.08 -13.39 15.23
C MET A 47 -9.82 -12.14 14.75
N LYS A 48 -9.78 -11.05 15.52
CA LYS A 48 -10.38 -9.76 15.16
C LYS A 48 -9.73 -9.18 13.91
N LEU A 49 -8.41 -9.13 13.85
CA LEU A 49 -7.66 -8.65 12.69
C LEU A 49 -7.91 -9.52 11.45
N TYR A 50 -7.92 -10.85 11.62
CA TYR A 50 -8.20 -11.76 10.52
C TYR A 50 -9.61 -11.53 9.96
N ALA A 51 -10.62 -11.39 10.83
CA ALA A 51 -12.00 -11.11 10.43
C ALA A 51 -12.12 -9.77 9.69
N SER A 52 -11.45 -8.71 10.16
CA SER A 52 -11.45 -7.40 9.50
C SER A 52 -10.62 -7.35 8.21
N SER A 53 -9.73 -8.33 7.99
CA SER A 53 -8.85 -8.41 6.82
C SER A 53 -9.36 -9.36 5.75
N ARG A 54 -10.53 -10.00 5.94
CA ARG A 54 -11.12 -10.89 4.93
C ARG A 54 -11.34 -10.11 3.64
N PRO A 55 -10.63 -10.45 2.54
CA PRO A 55 -10.83 -9.77 1.27
C PRO A 55 -12.27 -9.96 0.83
N ALA A 56 -12.92 -8.89 0.37
CA ALA A 56 -14.18 -9.03 -0.35
C ALA A 56 -13.89 -9.87 -1.60
N VAL A 57 -14.46 -11.09 -1.66
CA VAL A 57 -14.34 -11.95 -2.83
C VAL A 57 -15.25 -11.37 -3.92
N VAL A 58 -14.68 -10.54 -4.78
CA VAL A 58 -15.38 -10.03 -5.97
C VAL A 58 -15.28 -11.12 -7.05
N GLN A 59 -16.40 -11.79 -7.30
CA GLN A 59 -16.53 -12.76 -8.40
C GLN A 59 -16.59 -11.99 -9.74
N ALA A 60 -15.67 -12.34 -10.64
CA ALA A 60 -15.44 -11.82 -11.99
C ALA A 60 -14.65 -10.50 -12.13
N LYS A 61 -13.59 -10.59 -12.97
CA LYS A 61 -12.51 -9.63 -13.31
C LYS A 61 -11.26 -9.80 -12.44
N ALA A 62 -10.10 -9.56 -13.07
CA ALA A 62 -8.76 -9.69 -12.49
C ALA A 62 -8.72 -9.20 -11.03
N PRO A 63 -7.91 -9.79 -10.14
CA PRO A 63 -7.86 -9.39 -8.73
C PRO A 63 -7.62 -7.88 -8.62
N VAL A 64 -8.66 -7.12 -8.29
CA VAL A 64 -8.59 -5.66 -8.11
C VAL A 64 -8.43 -5.39 -6.62
N LEU A 65 -7.35 -4.71 -6.27
CA LEU A 65 -7.18 -4.14 -4.94
C LEU A 65 -7.95 -2.82 -4.87
N MET A 66 -9.06 -2.78 -4.13
CA MET A 66 -9.78 -1.54 -3.85
C MET A 66 -9.23 -0.90 -2.58
N LEU A 67 -8.61 0.27 -2.72
CA LEU A 67 -8.11 1.07 -1.60
C LEU A 67 -9.02 2.28 -1.38
N GLY A 68 -9.76 2.28 -0.28
CA GLY A 68 -10.58 3.42 0.11
C GLY A 68 -9.74 4.57 0.67
N ARG A 69 -10.15 5.82 0.42
CA ARG A 69 -9.62 7.04 1.06
C ARG A 69 -8.10 7.24 0.89
N VAL A 70 -7.55 6.82 -0.26
CA VAL A 70 -6.12 7.02 -0.57
C VAL A 70 -5.81 8.50 -0.67
N ALA A 71 -6.48 9.24 -1.54
CA ALA A 71 -6.32 10.68 -1.66
C ALA A 71 -7.37 11.41 -0.81
N GLU A 72 -6.96 12.52 -0.20
CA GLU A 72 -7.88 13.43 0.50
C GLU A 72 -8.85 14.09 -0.49
N PRO A 73 -10.08 14.44 -0.07
CA PRO A 73 -11.09 15.03 -0.97
C PRO A 73 -10.59 16.28 -1.72
N VAL A 74 -9.77 17.10 -1.08
CA VAL A 74 -9.19 18.31 -1.67
C VAL A 74 -8.21 17.97 -2.80
N LEU A 75 -7.37 16.95 -2.61
CA LEU A 75 -6.43 16.49 -3.64
C LEU A 75 -7.20 15.86 -4.82
N CYS A 76 -8.22 15.06 -4.55
CA CYS A 76 -9.11 14.51 -5.58
C CYS A 76 -9.72 15.63 -6.43
N ARG A 77 -10.24 16.69 -5.79
CA ARG A 77 -10.83 17.83 -6.51
C ARG A 77 -9.81 18.52 -7.41
N ARG A 78 -8.60 18.77 -6.91
CA ARG A 78 -7.52 19.40 -7.70
C ARG A 78 -7.10 18.56 -8.90
N LEU A 79 -7.02 17.24 -8.75
CA LEU A 79 -6.70 16.32 -9.86
C LEU A 79 -7.82 16.32 -10.91
N ILE A 80 -9.08 16.34 -10.49
CA ILE A 80 -10.23 16.45 -11.40
C ILE A 80 -10.21 17.78 -12.15
N ASP A 81 -10.01 18.90 -11.44
CA ASP A 81 -9.94 20.23 -12.06
C ASP A 81 -8.76 20.33 -13.04
N TYR A 82 -7.61 19.73 -12.69
CA TYR A 82 -6.46 19.62 -13.59
C TYR A 82 -6.82 18.83 -14.86
N TRP A 83 -7.42 17.66 -14.72
CA TRP A 83 -7.85 16.82 -15.85
C TRP A 83 -8.88 17.51 -16.75
N GLN A 84 -9.80 18.30 -16.17
CA GLN A 84 -10.79 19.05 -16.93
C GLN A 84 -10.17 20.16 -17.78
N ARG A 85 -9.11 20.82 -17.29
CA ARG A 85 -8.47 21.97 -17.93
C ARG A 85 -7.38 21.62 -18.95
N ASN A 86 -6.81 20.43 -18.87
CA ASN A 86 -5.70 20.03 -19.73
C ASN A 86 -6.16 19.22 -20.95
N ASP A 87 -5.32 19.27 -21.98
CA ASP A 87 -5.49 18.49 -23.18
C ASP A 87 -5.40 16.99 -22.86
N LYS A 88 -6.30 16.24 -23.48
CA LYS A 88 -6.43 14.80 -23.27
C LYS A 88 -5.68 14.10 -24.38
N VAL A 89 -4.71 13.27 -24.01
CA VAL A 89 -4.07 12.37 -24.97
C VAL A 89 -5.10 11.31 -25.33
N SER A 90 -5.43 11.23 -26.62
CA SER A 90 -6.38 10.25 -27.14
C SER A 90 -5.63 8.96 -27.48
N ASP A 91 -6.07 7.86 -26.88
CA ASP A 91 -5.46 6.54 -26.93
C ASP A 91 -5.09 6.04 -28.34
N THR A 92 -3.82 5.72 -28.55
CA THR A 92 -3.39 4.70 -29.51
C THR A 92 -3.37 3.34 -28.81
N VAL A 93 -3.87 2.28 -29.47
CA VAL A 93 -3.71 0.89 -29.02
C VAL A 93 -2.60 0.25 -29.85
N GLY A 94 -1.53 -0.21 -29.20
CA GLY A 94 -0.48 -0.99 -29.84
C GLY A 94 -0.99 -2.39 -30.19
N GLY A 95 -1.10 -2.68 -31.48
CA GLY A 95 -1.38 -4.01 -32.03
C GLY A 95 -0.22 -4.50 -32.91
N LEU A 96 -0.06 -5.82 -33.03
CA LEU A 96 0.97 -6.49 -33.84
C LEU A 96 0.96 -6.11 -35.33
N GLN A 97 -0.08 -5.41 -35.81
CA GLN A 97 -0.26 -4.98 -37.21
C GLN A 97 -0.36 -3.45 -37.37
N GLY A 98 0.06 -2.68 -36.38
CA GLY A 98 -0.03 -1.22 -36.39
C GLY A 98 -1.21 -0.68 -35.57
N ASN A 99 -1.09 0.59 -35.18
CA ASN A 99 -2.03 1.27 -34.28
C ASN A 99 -3.38 1.50 -34.97
N VAL A 100 -4.40 0.70 -34.65
CA VAL A 100 -5.77 0.91 -35.13
C VAL A 100 -6.57 1.67 -34.06
N VAL A 101 -6.85 2.95 -34.31
CA VAL A 101 -7.73 3.76 -33.46
C VAL A 101 -9.17 3.33 -33.68
N ASN A 102 -9.76 2.57 -32.75
CA ASN A 102 -11.21 2.33 -32.73
C ASN A 102 -11.84 3.15 -31.60
N GLY A 103 -12.33 4.35 -31.96
CA GLY A 103 -12.92 5.32 -31.03
C GLY A 103 -14.28 4.91 -30.43
N GLU A 104 -14.85 3.77 -30.82
CA GLU A 104 -16.11 3.26 -30.26
C GLU A 104 -15.91 2.26 -29.11
N VAL A 105 -14.72 1.66 -28.99
CA VAL A 105 -14.48 0.51 -28.09
C VAL A 105 -13.71 0.87 -26.82
N LYS A 106 -12.77 1.83 -26.88
CA LYS A 106 -12.04 2.32 -25.70
C LYS A 106 -11.43 3.70 -25.97
N ARG A 107 -11.96 4.74 -25.32
CA ARG A 107 -11.33 6.06 -25.28
C ARG A 107 -10.66 6.23 -23.93
N ARG A 108 -9.33 6.18 -23.85
CA ARG A 108 -8.65 6.84 -22.73
C ARG A 108 -8.47 8.31 -23.08
N HIS A 109 -8.87 9.12 -22.13
CA HIS A 109 -8.71 10.56 -22.14
C HIS A 109 -7.73 10.88 -21.02
N ASP A 110 -6.51 10.38 -21.12
CA ASP A 110 -5.52 10.56 -20.07
C ASP A 110 -4.93 11.98 -20.22
N ALA A 111 -4.80 12.70 -19.11
CA ALA A 111 -4.12 13.99 -19.07
C ALA A 111 -2.72 13.77 -18.49
N GLN A 112 -1.68 14.26 -19.18
CA GLN A 112 -0.33 14.21 -18.66
C GLN A 112 -0.20 15.20 -17.49
N LEU A 113 0.32 14.73 -16.36
CA LEU A 113 0.49 15.55 -15.16
C LEU A 113 1.87 16.22 -15.18
N ASP A 114 1.94 17.37 -15.84
CA ASP A 114 3.18 18.14 -16.02
C ASP A 114 3.41 19.18 -14.92
N ASP A 115 2.41 19.48 -14.08
CA ASP A 115 2.58 20.32 -12.89
C ASP A 115 3.46 19.59 -11.85
N PRO A 116 4.71 20.04 -11.60
CA PRO A 116 5.62 19.33 -10.71
C PRO A 116 5.15 19.31 -9.26
N ARG A 117 4.40 20.33 -8.82
CA ARG A 117 3.90 20.41 -7.44
C ARG A 117 2.78 19.41 -7.22
N LEU A 118 1.81 19.37 -8.13
CA LEU A 118 0.70 18.42 -8.07
C LEU A 118 1.20 16.97 -8.25
N PHE A 119 2.22 16.75 -9.08
CA PHE A 119 2.88 15.46 -9.23
C PHE A 119 3.52 14.97 -7.93
N VAL A 120 4.33 15.81 -7.27
CA VAL A 120 4.98 15.47 -6.00
C VAL A 120 3.96 15.15 -4.92
N GLU A 121 2.91 15.96 -4.81
CA GLU A 121 1.84 15.75 -3.83
C GLU A 121 1.09 14.43 -4.04
N LEU A 122 0.74 14.11 -5.29
CA LEU A 122 0.12 12.84 -5.64
C LEU A 122 1.06 11.66 -5.34
N ARG A 123 2.33 11.77 -5.75
CA ARG A 123 3.35 10.74 -5.50
C ARG A 123 3.48 10.46 -4.01
N ASP A 124 3.66 11.49 -3.19
CA ASP A 124 3.87 11.34 -1.75
C ASP A 124 2.63 10.75 -1.06
N CYS A 125 1.43 11.12 -1.52
CA CYS A 125 0.18 10.51 -1.09
C CYS A 125 0.15 9.00 -1.38
N LEU A 126 0.51 8.59 -2.60
CA LEU A 126 0.52 7.18 -3.01
C LEU A 126 1.61 6.39 -2.28
N VAL A 127 2.83 6.91 -2.18
CA VAL A 127 3.94 6.24 -1.50
C VAL A 127 3.61 6.01 -0.02
N ARG A 128 2.96 6.96 0.65
CA ARG A 128 2.63 6.81 2.08
C ARG A 128 1.44 5.90 2.35
N ARG A 129 0.49 5.77 1.42
CA ARG A 129 -0.82 5.14 1.68
C ARG A 129 -1.11 3.89 0.85
N VAL A 130 -0.43 3.72 -0.28
CA VAL A 130 -0.66 2.62 -1.24
C VAL A 130 0.54 1.69 -1.30
N VAL A 131 1.75 2.24 -1.33
CA VAL A 131 2.96 1.43 -1.36
C VAL A 131 3.12 0.77 0.02
N PRO A 132 3.04 -0.56 0.12
CA PRO A 132 3.40 -1.24 1.35
C PRO A 132 4.87 -0.92 1.62
N ALA A 133 5.24 -0.57 2.86
CA ALA A 133 6.64 -0.58 3.24
C ALA A 133 7.27 -1.90 2.75
N PRO A 134 8.38 -1.88 1.98
CA PRO A 134 8.84 -3.09 1.33
C PRO A 134 9.36 -4.11 2.36
N ARG A 135 8.60 -5.18 2.59
CA ARG A 135 9.17 -6.53 2.71
C ARG A 135 9.51 -7.01 1.30
N TRP A 136 10.44 -6.31 0.66
CA TRP A 136 11.03 -6.77 -0.58
C TRP A 136 11.94 -7.96 -0.25
N SER A 137 11.39 -9.17 -0.30
CA SER A 137 12.21 -10.38 -0.32
C SER A 137 12.84 -10.52 -1.71
N SER A 138 13.87 -9.72 -2.02
CA SER A 138 14.84 -10.13 -3.03
C SER A 138 15.61 -11.33 -2.51
N ARG A 139 15.00 -12.50 -2.63
CA ARG A 139 15.77 -13.73 -2.76
C ARG A 139 16.41 -13.65 -4.13
N ARG A 140 17.59 -13.01 -4.24
CA ARG A 140 18.49 -13.24 -5.36
C ARG A 140 18.81 -14.72 -5.33
N ARG A 141 18.03 -15.52 -6.05
CA ARG A 141 18.49 -16.82 -6.52
C ARG A 141 19.57 -16.47 -7.53
N SER A 142 20.82 -16.44 -7.08
CA SER A 142 21.98 -16.65 -7.93
C SER A 142 21.77 -18.00 -8.61
N CYS A 143 21.19 -17.98 -9.80
CA CYS A 143 21.21 -19.12 -10.70
C CYS A 143 22.63 -19.17 -11.25
N THR A 144 23.42 -20.11 -10.73
CA THR A 144 24.70 -20.51 -11.27
C THR A 144 24.51 -21.01 -12.70
N ARG A 145 25.28 -20.46 -13.64
CA ARG A 145 25.71 -21.22 -14.82
C ARG A 145 27.16 -20.90 -15.12
N SER A 146 27.98 -21.89 -14.76
CA SER A 146 29.23 -22.22 -15.43
C SER A 146 29.05 -22.12 -16.95
N CYS A 147 29.91 -21.33 -17.58
CA CYS A 147 30.34 -21.55 -18.94
C CYS A 147 31.86 -21.69 -18.87
N ARG A 148 32.33 -22.82 -19.41
CA ARG A 148 33.74 -23.08 -19.72
C ARG A 148 34.32 -22.01 -20.63
#